data_AF-A0A059LF37-F1
#
_entry.id   AF-A0A059LF37-F1
#
_cell.length_a   1.000
_cell.length_b   1.000
_cell.length_c   1.000
_cell.angle_alpha   90.00
_cell.angle_beta   90.00
_cell.angle_gamma   90.00
#
_symmetry.space_group_name_H-M   'P 1'
#
loop_
_entity.id
_entity.type
_entity.pdbx_description
1 polymer ?
#
loop_
_entity_poly.entity_id
_entity_poly.type
_entity_poly.pdbx_seq_one_letter_code
_entity_poly.pdbx_strand_id
1 'polypeptide(L)'
;MIKLFSVKERQQKSAAAGASSATPKQSPGELRLQKDISELDLPKNSTIDFPDGKDKIMSFEIVLRPDEGLYRGGAFRFSFAVPQGYPHEPPKVKCLTKVYHPNIDLDGNVCLNILREDWKPVLTVGSVIYGLNFLFLVRWWTNMLI
;
A
#
# COMPACT_ATOMS: atom_id res chain seq x y z
N MET A 1 35.33 -10.37 -25.15
CA MET A 1 35.14 -9.01 -25.70
C MET A 1 33.97 -9.04 -26.68
N ILE A 2 33.11 -8.02 -26.65
CA ILE A 2 32.10 -7.68 -27.68
C ILE A 2 30.72 -8.38 -27.61
N LYS A 3 29.75 -7.70 -26.97
CA LYS A 3 28.34 -7.61 -27.41
C LYS A 3 27.91 -6.13 -27.59
N LEU A 4 28.85 -5.26 -27.96
CA LEU A 4 28.61 -3.81 -28.01
C LEU A 4 27.98 -3.35 -29.34
N PHE A 5 28.13 -4.11 -30.43
CA PHE A 5 27.64 -3.69 -31.75
C PHE A 5 26.13 -3.92 -31.99
N SER A 6 25.45 -4.80 -31.24
CA SER A 6 23.99 -5.02 -31.43
C SER A 6 23.12 -3.95 -30.77
N VAL A 7 23.65 -3.22 -29.77
CA VAL A 7 22.89 -2.24 -29.01
C VAL A 7 22.74 -0.92 -29.78
N LYS A 8 23.77 -0.51 -30.52
CA LYS A 8 23.78 0.78 -31.23
C LYS A 8 22.87 0.79 -32.48
N GLU A 9 22.79 -0.32 -33.21
CA GLU A 9 21.91 -0.42 -34.39
C GLU A 9 20.43 -0.54 -34.04
N ARG A 10 20.09 -1.12 -32.87
CA ARG A 10 18.69 -1.16 -32.38
C ARG A 10 18.23 0.21 -31.85
N GLN A 11 19.13 0.97 -31.24
CA GLN A 11 18.83 2.31 -30.72
C GLN A 11 18.58 3.33 -31.85
N GLN A 12 19.27 3.22 -32.99
CA GLN A 12 19.03 4.13 -34.12
C GLN A 12 17.76 3.79 -34.94
N LYS A 13 17.38 2.51 -35.05
CA LYS A 13 16.13 2.12 -35.75
C LYS A 13 14.86 2.39 -34.96
N SER A 14 14.94 2.54 -33.63
CA SER A 14 13.78 2.84 -32.77
C SER A 14 13.52 4.33 -32.56
N ALA A 15 14.44 5.22 -32.97
CA ALA A 15 14.26 6.67 -32.87
C ALA A 15 13.50 7.29 -34.06
N ALA A 16 13.29 6.56 -35.16
CA ALA A 16 12.78 7.12 -36.42
C ALA A 16 11.38 6.61 -36.84
N ALA A 17 10.72 5.76 -36.04
CA ALA A 17 9.43 5.19 -36.41
C ALA A 17 8.40 5.37 -35.29
N GLY A 18 7.62 6.45 -35.39
CA GLY A 18 6.25 6.49 -34.86
C GLY A 18 6.10 7.04 -33.44
N ALA A 19 5.83 8.35 -33.36
CA ALA A 19 5.06 8.93 -32.25
C ALA A 19 3.61 8.42 -32.33
N SER A 20 3.36 7.18 -31.93
CA SER A 20 2.06 6.70 -31.52
C SER A 20 2.00 6.82 -29.99
N SER A 21 0.96 7.44 -29.45
CA SER A 21 0.70 7.59 -28.02
C SER A 21 0.85 6.24 -27.31
N ALA A 22 2.04 6.00 -26.75
CA ALA A 22 2.36 4.75 -26.08
C ALA A 22 1.63 4.74 -24.75
N THR A 23 0.68 3.83 -24.58
CA THR A 23 0.16 3.47 -23.26
C THR A 23 1.38 3.15 -22.40
N PRO A 24 1.59 3.82 -21.25
CA PRO A 24 2.77 3.59 -20.44
C PRO A 24 2.79 2.10 -20.05
N LYS A 25 3.93 1.43 -20.30
CA LYS A 25 4.11 0.04 -19.89
C LYS A 25 4.01 -0.01 -18.37
N GLN A 26 2.95 -0.62 -17.84
CA GLN A 26 2.74 -0.77 -16.41
C GLN A 26 3.92 -1.53 -15.79
N SER A 27 4.38 -1.08 -14.62
CA SER A 27 5.47 -1.75 -13.93
C SER A 27 5.00 -3.09 -13.33
N PRO A 28 5.89 -4.07 -13.09
CA PRO A 28 5.50 -5.31 -12.43
C PRO A 28 4.82 -5.09 -11.06
N GLY A 29 5.26 -4.08 -10.31
CA GLY A 29 4.65 -3.69 -9.03
C GLY A 29 3.25 -3.10 -9.19
N GLU A 30 3.03 -2.31 -10.25
CA GLU A 30 1.71 -1.78 -10.58
C GLU A 30 0.73 -2.89 -10.99
N LEU A 31 1.17 -3.84 -11.83
CA LEU A 31 0.37 -5.02 -12.20
C LEU A 31 0.01 -5.87 -10.98
N ARG A 32 0.97 -6.06 -10.07
CA ARG A 32 0.73 -6.78 -8.81
C ARG A 32 -0.27 -6.04 -7.93
N LEU A 33 -0.12 -4.73 -7.76
CA LEU A 33 -1.04 -3.93 -6.96
C LEU A 33 -2.45 -3.90 -7.56
N GLN A 34 -2.57 -3.79 -8.89
CA GLN A 34 -3.86 -3.83 -9.58
C GLN A 34 -4.60 -5.14 -9.28
N LYS A 35 -3.88 -6.27 -9.27
CA LYS A 35 -4.42 -7.56 -8.85
C LYS A 35 -4.86 -7.52 -7.38
N ASP A 36 -3.99 -7.07 -6.48
CA ASP A 36 -4.31 -7.01 -5.04
C ASP A 36 -5.54 -6.12 -4.74
N ILE A 37 -5.72 -5.00 -5.46
CA ILE A 37 -6.91 -4.13 -5.34
C ILE A 37 -8.15 -4.81 -5.91
N SER A 38 -8.03 -5.54 -7.03
CA SER A 38 -9.17 -6.25 -7.64
C SER A 38 -9.69 -7.43 -6.80
N GLU A 39 -8.81 -8.04 -6.01
CA GLU A 39 -9.10 -9.16 -5.10
C GLU A 39 -9.33 -8.68 -3.66
N LEU A 40 -9.43 -7.36 -3.43
CA LEU A 40 -9.50 -6.77 -2.11
C LEU A 40 -10.85 -7.03 -1.45
N ASP A 41 -10.86 -7.91 -0.45
CA ASP A 41 -11.99 -8.11 0.44
C ASP A 41 -11.82 -7.23 1.69
N LEU A 42 -12.43 -6.04 1.66
CA LEU A 42 -12.32 -5.06 2.72
C LEU A 42 -13.22 -5.42 3.91
N PRO A 43 -12.75 -5.21 5.16
CA PRO A 43 -13.63 -5.18 6.32
C PRO A 43 -14.83 -4.25 6.05
N LYS A 44 -16.04 -4.66 6.45
CA LYS A 44 -17.30 -3.89 6.24
C LYS A 44 -17.21 -2.44 6.73
N ASN A 45 -16.36 -2.23 7.71
CA ASN A 45 -16.14 -0.96 8.38
C ASN A 45 -14.96 -0.16 7.78
N SER A 46 -14.57 -0.47 6.54
CA SER A 46 -13.49 0.23 5.83
C SER A 46 -13.90 0.70 4.44
N THR A 47 -13.31 1.82 4.01
CA THR A 47 -13.51 2.39 2.67
C THR A 47 -12.17 2.76 2.05
N ILE A 48 -12.05 2.60 0.73
CA ILE A 48 -10.88 3.00 -0.05
C ILE A 48 -11.18 4.26 -0.86
N ASP A 49 -10.27 5.23 -0.80
CA ASP A 49 -10.34 6.50 -1.52
C ASP A 49 -9.09 6.67 -2.40
N PHE A 50 -9.25 7.27 -3.59
CA PHE A 50 -8.14 7.58 -4.51
C PHE A 50 -8.09 9.10 -4.73
N PRO A 51 -7.45 9.87 -3.82
CA PRO A 51 -7.53 11.34 -3.83
C PRO A 51 -6.91 11.96 -5.09
N ASP A 52 -5.88 11.33 -5.66
CA ASP A 52 -5.18 11.83 -6.85
C ASP A 52 -5.77 11.30 -8.18
N GLY A 53 -6.93 10.63 -8.13
CA GLY A 53 -7.59 10.01 -9.26
C GLY A 53 -7.33 8.51 -9.39
N LYS A 54 -8.24 7.82 -10.07
CA LYS A 54 -8.24 6.34 -10.21
C LYS A 54 -7.05 5.80 -11.02
N ASP A 55 -6.40 6.64 -11.81
CA ASP A 55 -5.26 6.26 -12.64
C ASP A 55 -3.96 6.12 -11.83
N LYS A 56 -3.90 6.70 -10.63
CA LYS A 56 -2.72 6.67 -9.76
C LYS A 56 -2.90 5.66 -8.63
N ILE A 57 -3.07 4.39 -9.00
CA ILE A 57 -3.35 3.32 -8.02
C ILE A 57 -2.22 3.10 -7.00
N MET A 58 -0.99 3.54 -7.29
CA MET A 58 0.17 3.40 -6.39
C MET A 58 0.10 4.29 -5.15
N SER A 59 -0.85 5.24 -5.11
CA SER A 59 -1.17 5.98 -3.89
C SER A 59 -2.67 6.02 -3.68
N PHE A 60 -3.11 5.62 -2.50
CA PHE A 60 -4.51 5.58 -2.13
C PHE A 60 -4.65 5.76 -0.62
N GLU A 61 -5.87 5.97 -0.16
CA GLU A 61 -6.18 6.10 1.24
C GLU A 61 -7.20 5.05 1.68
N ILE A 62 -7.10 4.64 2.94
CA ILE A 62 -8.04 3.74 3.60
C ILE A 62 -8.60 4.45 4.82
N VAL A 63 -9.92 4.45 4.97
CA VAL A 63 -10.60 4.91 6.17
C VAL A 63 -11.14 3.71 6.93
N LEU A 64 -10.66 3.50 8.14
CA LEU A 64 -11.13 2.46 9.06
C LEU A 64 -12.08 3.06 10.09
N ARG A 65 -13.20 2.39 10.35
CA ARG A 65 -14.20 2.80 11.34
C ARG A 65 -14.47 1.66 12.33
N PRO A 66 -13.66 1.48 13.38
CA PRO A 66 -13.88 0.43 14.36
C PRO A 66 -15.32 0.45 14.90
N ASP A 67 -15.99 -0.70 14.90
CA ASP A 67 -17.37 -0.88 15.36
C ASP A 67 -17.44 -1.48 16.78
N GLU A 68 -16.29 -1.91 17.31
CA GLU A 68 -16.07 -2.37 18.68
C GLU A 68 -14.75 -1.84 19.27
N GLY A 69 -14.48 -2.18 20.53
CA GLY A 69 -13.25 -1.79 21.23
C GLY A 69 -13.26 -0.33 21.72
N LEU A 70 -12.09 0.13 22.18
CA LEU A 70 -11.90 1.48 22.75
C LEU A 70 -12.10 2.60 21.72
N TYR A 71 -11.79 2.30 20.45
CA TYR A 71 -11.83 3.26 19.35
C TYR A 71 -13.15 3.22 18.56
N ARG A 72 -14.17 2.54 19.10
CA ARG A 72 -15.49 2.41 18.49
C ARG A 72 -16.08 3.78 18.13
N GLY A 73 -16.59 3.91 16.91
CA GLY A 73 -17.21 5.15 16.42
C GLY A 73 -16.20 6.20 15.94
N GLY A 74 -14.90 5.94 16.08
CA GLY A 74 -13.86 6.74 15.43
C GLY A 74 -13.77 6.48 13.93
N ALA A 75 -13.09 7.39 13.21
CA ALA A 75 -12.74 7.22 11.81
C ALA A 75 -11.26 7.56 11.64
N PHE A 76 -10.47 6.58 11.18
CA PHE A 76 -9.02 6.68 11.09
C PHE A 76 -8.59 6.54 9.62
N ARG A 77 -8.06 7.63 9.08
CA ARG A 77 -7.60 7.71 7.69
C ARG A 77 -6.11 7.35 7.61
N PHE A 78 -5.76 6.49 6.67
CA PHE A 78 -4.40 6.04 6.41
C PHE A 78 -4.03 6.29 4.96
N SER A 79 -2.88 6.90 4.71
CA SER A 79 -2.30 7.03 3.37
C SER A 79 -1.40 5.83 3.08
N PHE A 80 -1.59 5.23 1.91
CA PHE A 80 -0.73 4.19 1.34
C PHE A 80 0.09 4.77 0.20
N ALA A 81 1.40 4.57 0.25
CA ALA A 81 2.32 4.86 -0.84
C ALA A 81 3.07 3.58 -1.21
N VAL A 82 2.70 2.98 -2.33
CA VAL A 82 3.27 1.72 -2.81
C VAL A 82 4.56 2.02 -3.58
N PRO A 83 5.71 1.41 -3.21
CA PRO A 83 6.97 1.62 -3.93
C PRO A 83 6.98 0.89 -5.27
N GLN A 84 7.86 1.31 -6.19
CA GLN A 84 8.07 0.61 -7.46
C GLN A 84 8.62 -0.81 -7.28
N GLY A 85 9.29 -1.08 -6.15
CA GLY A 85 9.78 -2.41 -5.78
C GLY A 85 8.71 -3.36 -5.24
N TYR A 86 7.44 -2.96 -5.18
CA TYR A 86 6.34 -3.84 -4.75
C TYR A 86 6.26 -5.10 -5.65
N PRO A 87 6.07 -6.31 -5.09
CA PRO A 87 5.81 -6.66 -3.68
C PRO A 87 7.08 -7.00 -2.87
N HIS A 88 8.28 -6.80 -3.40
CA HIS A 88 9.53 -7.07 -2.66
C HIS A 88 9.76 -6.07 -1.52
N GLU A 89 9.31 -4.83 -1.71
CA GLU A 89 9.26 -3.80 -0.69
C GLU A 89 7.83 -3.58 -0.20
N PRO A 90 7.59 -3.39 1.11
CA PRO A 90 6.27 -3.11 1.65
C PRO A 90 5.75 -1.73 1.24
N PRO A 91 4.42 -1.53 1.24
CA PRO A 91 3.85 -0.19 1.11
C PRO A 91 4.23 0.67 2.32
N LYS A 92 4.45 1.96 2.09
CA LYS A 92 4.60 2.93 3.18
C LYS A 92 3.21 3.36 3.63
N VAL A 93 2.93 3.23 4.92
CA VAL A 93 1.65 3.60 5.52
C VAL A 93 1.84 4.68 6.57
N LYS A 94 1.01 5.72 6.51
CA LYS A 94 0.91 6.75 7.56
C LYS A 94 -0.54 6.96 7.97
N CYS A 95 -0.76 7.15 9.27
CA CYS A 95 -2.03 7.61 9.78
C CYS A 95 -2.13 9.13 9.61
N LEU A 96 -3.18 9.58 8.93
CA LEU A 96 -3.47 11.01 8.74
C LEU A 96 -4.34 11.58 9.88
N THR A 97 -4.94 10.71 10.70
CA THR A 97 -5.78 11.09 11.82
C THR A 97 -4.96 11.13 13.11
N LYS A 98 -4.99 12.25 13.83
CA LYS A 98 -4.36 12.32 15.15
C LYS A 98 -5.11 11.41 16.12
N VAL A 99 -4.40 10.45 16.69
CA VAL A 99 -4.97 9.46 17.60
C VAL A 99 -3.96 9.14 18.70
N TYR A 100 -4.44 8.94 19.92
CA TYR A 100 -3.64 8.35 20.97
C TYR A 100 -3.70 6.83 20.84
N HIS A 101 -2.66 6.20 20.28
CA HIS A 101 -2.59 4.77 20.07
C HIS A 101 -1.15 4.26 20.27
N PRO A 102 -0.91 3.14 20.97
CA PRO A 102 0.46 2.69 21.30
C PRO A 102 1.32 2.37 20.07
N ASN A 103 0.70 1.95 18.96
CA ASN A 103 1.38 1.65 17.71
C ASN A 103 1.35 2.80 16.67
N ILE A 104 0.86 3.99 17.03
CA ILE A 104 0.81 5.14 16.11
C ILE A 104 1.36 6.36 16.84
N ASP A 105 2.45 6.93 16.32
CA ASP A 105 3.04 8.13 16.92
C ASP A 105 2.32 9.43 16.49
N LEU A 106 2.76 10.56 17.05
CA LEU A 106 2.16 11.88 16.78
C LEU A 106 2.37 12.36 15.34
N ASP A 107 3.37 11.82 14.64
CA ASP A 107 3.66 12.11 13.23
C ASP A 107 2.92 11.15 12.27
N GLY A 108 2.13 10.22 12.83
CA GLY A 108 1.32 9.26 12.10
C GLY A 108 2.09 8.03 11.63
N ASN A 109 3.33 7.81 12.09
CA ASN A 109 4.07 6.60 11.73
C ASN A 109 3.44 5.40 12.45
N VAL A 110 3.24 4.31 11.70
CA VAL A 110 2.59 3.10 12.19
C VAL A 110 3.64 2.02 12.51
N CYS A 111 3.53 1.43 13.69
CA CYS A 111 4.33 0.27 14.11
C CYS A 111 3.53 -1.02 13.90
N LEU A 112 3.61 -1.59 12.70
CA LEU A 112 3.03 -2.87 12.33
C LEU A 112 4.15 -3.76 11.76
N ASN A 113 4.35 -4.95 12.35
CA ASN A 113 5.44 -5.88 12.01
C ASN A 113 5.50 -6.25 10.53
N ILE A 114 4.34 -6.47 9.89
CA ILE A 114 4.26 -6.80 8.46
C ILE A 114 4.61 -5.61 7.54
N LEU A 115 4.80 -4.40 8.06
CA LEU A 115 5.37 -3.27 7.30
C LEU A 115 6.90 -3.19 7.43
N ARG A 116 7.52 -4.13 8.16
CA ARG A 116 8.94 -4.14 8.51
C ARG A 116 9.52 -5.55 8.37
N GLU A 117 9.95 -6.16 9.47
CA GLU A 117 10.68 -7.44 9.51
C GLU A 117 9.88 -8.64 9.01
N ASP A 118 8.56 -8.61 9.15
CA ASP A 118 7.68 -9.72 8.76
C ASP A 118 7.08 -9.55 7.36
N TRP A 119 7.48 -8.50 6.62
CA TRP A 119 7.03 -8.33 5.24
C TRP A 119 7.55 -9.46 4.35
N LYS A 120 6.66 -10.04 3.56
CA LYS A 120 6.99 -11.06 2.56
C LYS A 120 6.22 -10.75 1.27
N PRO A 121 6.79 -11.00 0.07
CA PRO A 121 6.11 -10.74 -1.21
C PRO A 121 4.77 -11.47 -1.43
N VAL A 122 4.47 -12.46 -0.58
CA VAL A 122 3.17 -13.17 -0.55
C VAL A 122 2.07 -12.35 0.13
N LEU A 123 2.42 -11.40 1.00
CA LEU A 123 1.47 -10.49 1.62
C LEU A 123 0.95 -9.47 0.60
N THR A 124 -0.26 -8.98 0.84
CA THR A 124 -0.94 -8.01 -0.02
C THR A 124 -1.26 -6.73 0.74
N VAL A 125 -1.68 -5.68 0.03
CA VAL A 125 -2.25 -4.49 0.68
C VAL A 125 -3.47 -4.83 1.53
N GLY A 126 -4.24 -5.87 1.18
CA GLY A 126 -5.32 -6.40 2.01
C GLY A 126 -4.81 -6.90 3.36
N SER A 127 -3.73 -7.69 3.38
CA SER A 127 -3.10 -8.14 4.63
C SER A 127 -2.73 -6.97 5.54
N VAL A 128 -2.20 -5.89 4.96
CA VAL A 128 -1.87 -4.66 5.69
C VAL A 128 -3.13 -3.99 6.25
N ILE A 129 -4.19 -3.86 5.46
CA ILE A 129 -5.46 -3.24 5.89
C ILE A 129 -6.09 -4.02 7.06
N TYR A 130 -6.09 -5.35 6.99
CA TYR A 130 -6.55 -6.19 8.11
C TYR A 130 -5.67 -6.02 9.35
N GLY A 131 -4.34 -5.96 9.18
CA GLY A 131 -3.42 -5.69 10.28
C GLY A 131 -3.67 -4.33 10.95
N LEU A 132 -3.92 -3.28 10.16
CA LEU A 132 -4.30 -1.96 10.67
C LEU A 132 -5.63 -1.99 11.42
N ASN A 133 -6.64 -2.67 10.87
CA ASN A 133 -7.93 -2.81 11.56
C ASN A 133 -7.76 -3.51 12.91
N PHE A 134 -6.94 -4.57 12.95
CA PHE A 134 -6.67 -5.32 14.18
C PHE A 134 -6.04 -4.46 15.28
N LEU A 135 -5.17 -3.49 14.95
CA LEU A 135 -4.59 -2.58 15.95
C LEU A 135 -5.66 -1.89 16.82
N PHE A 136 -6.80 -1.52 16.23
CA PHE A 136 -7.90 -0.84 16.93
C PHE A 136 -8.84 -1.79 17.68
N LEU A 137 -8.80 -3.09 17.36
CA LEU A 137 -9.64 -4.12 18.00
C LEU A 137 -8.93 -4.79 19.17
N VAL A 138 -7.60 -4.90 19.10
CA VAL A 138 -6.79 -5.54 20.15
C VAL A 138 -7.02 -4.83 21.48
N ARG A 139 -7.54 -5.58 22.43
CA ARG A 139 -7.64 -5.16 23.83
C ARG A 139 -6.27 -5.26 24.48
N TRP A 140 -5.42 -4.26 24.22
CA TRP A 140 -4.12 -4.12 24.90
C TRP A 140 -4.24 -4.12 26.43
N TRP A 141 -5.43 -3.83 26.97
CA TRP A 141 -5.69 -3.65 28.40
C TRP A 141 -6.27 -4.88 29.10
N THR A 142 -6.86 -5.86 28.41
CA THR A 142 -7.49 -7.01 29.10
C THR A 142 -6.51 -8.11 29.48
N ASN A 143 -5.30 -8.13 28.90
CA ASN A 143 -4.28 -9.14 29.22
C ASN A 143 -3.27 -8.69 30.29
N MET A 144 -3.47 -7.51 30.91
CA MET A 144 -2.60 -6.98 31.97
C MET A 144 -3.26 -7.01 33.36
N LEU A 145 -4.43 -7.65 33.49
CA LEU A 145 -5.18 -7.82 34.73
C LEU A 145 -5.65 -9.28 34.88
N ILE A 146 -4.71 -10.22 34.87
CA ILE A 146 -4.84 -11.53 35.51
C ILE A 146 -3.49 -11.87 36.15
#